data_AF-A0A7V9C330-F1
#
_entry.id   AF-A0A7V9C330-F1
#
_cell.length_a   1.000
_cell.length_b   1.000
_cell.length_c   1.000
_cell.angle_alpha   90.00
_cell.angle_beta   90.00
_cell.angle_gamma   90.00
#
_symmetry.space_group_name_H-M   'P 1'
#
loop_
_entity.id
_entity.type
_entity.pdbx_description
1 polymer ?
#
loop_
_entity_poly.entity_id
_entity_poly.type
_entity_poly.pdbx_seq_one_letter_code
_entity_poly.pdbx_strand_id
1 'polypeptide(L)'
;IIPGWNEAFGAAIGGHTPTEWLSFMIFWAMNIFIIYRGMDLLRKVENWAAPFVLLMTAILLVWILYQAGGVGFLLNEPGKFQTFGEFWPIFIPSLTAMIGFWATLSLNMPDFTRFGKSQREQVIGQTVALPTTMVVFAAMGVLITSAAVIVFPNANAAELWDPVKLVGQFSQPLVVAVSMFTIVVATLSVNIAANVVSPANDFANAFPKLISFSTGGLITGIIGILMQPWRLLADPSGYIFSWLLGYSGGLGSIAGVLIADYWIFRKKDLNLGDLYRTSGSYSGWNWRAVLATFLGCFFAWIGLIIPVFRPLYDYAWFVGFGVSFFVHLALMHAFPPVRVHLHPQ
;
A
#
# COMPACT_ATOMS: atom_id res chain seq x y z
N ILE A 1 0.29 -13.33 -30.87
CA ILE A 1 1.05 -13.66 -29.63
C ILE A 1 1.60 -15.07 -29.87
N ILE A 2 2.89 -15.30 -29.59
CA ILE A 2 3.65 -16.47 -30.07
C ILE A 2 2.94 -17.78 -29.67
N PRO A 3 2.46 -18.59 -30.64
CA PRO A 3 1.82 -19.87 -30.34
C PRO A 3 2.75 -20.76 -29.52
N GLY A 4 2.23 -21.40 -28.46
CA GLY A 4 3.01 -22.28 -27.60
C GLY A 4 3.99 -21.57 -26.65
N TRP A 5 3.93 -20.24 -26.49
CA TRP A 5 4.80 -19.51 -25.56
C TRP A 5 4.75 -20.10 -24.14
N ASN A 6 3.55 -20.39 -23.63
CA ASN A 6 3.37 -20.92 -22.27
C ASN A 6 4.12 -22.25 -22.03
N GLU A 7 4.38 -23.02 -23.08
CA GLU A 7 5.03 -24.34 -23.01
C GLU A 7 6.47 -24.31 -23.56
N ALA A 8 6.94 -23.16 -24.06
CA ALA A 8 8.19 -23.03 -24.81
C ALA A 8 9.45 -23.47 -24.04
N PHE A 9 9.39 -23.48 -22.71
CA PHE A 9 10.52 -23.78 -21.82
C PHE A 9 10.28 -25.02 -20.93
N GLY A 10 9.32 -25.88 -21.27
CA GLY A 10 9.06 -27.15 -20.59
C GLY A 10 7.99 -27.08 -19.49
N ALA A 11 8.00 -28.08 -18.60
CA ALA A 11 6.95 -28.28 -17.60
C ALA A 11 6.91 -27.18 -16.52
N ALA A 12 5.74 -27.03 -15.88
CA ALA A 12 5.54 -26.07 -14.80
C ALA A 12 6.47 -26.34 -13.61
N ILE A 13 7.05 -25.26 -13.07
CA ILE A 13 7.95 -25.27 -11.91
C ILE A 13 7.24 -24.53 -10.78
N GLY A 14 7.03 -25.19 -9.64
CA GLY A 14 6.42 -24.54 -8.47
C GLY A 14 4.98 -24.04 -8.68
N GLY A 15 4.22 -24.68 -9.57
CA GLY A 15 2.84 -24.32 -9.90
C GLY A 15 2.67 -23.27 -11.00
N HIS A 16 3.77 -22.76 -11.56
CA HIS A 16 3.76 -21.75 -12.64
C HIS A 16 4.58 -22.22 -13.84
N THR A 17 4.21 -21.76 -15.03
CA THR A 17 4.95 -22.03 -16.26
C THR A 17 6.34 -21.38 -16.20
N PRO A 18 7.38 -21.95 -16.84
CA PRO A 18 8.70 -21.32 -16.84
C PRO A 18 8.71 -19.96 -17.56
N THR A 19 7.78 -19.72 -18.49
CA THR A 19 7.59 -18.40 -19.11
C THR A 19 7.04 -17.36 -18.14
N GLU A 20 6.11 -17.73 -17.25
CA GLU A 20 5.67 -16.83 -16.18
C GLU A 20 6.82 -16.47 -15.24
N TRP A 21 7.67 -17.44 -14.87
CA TRP A 21 8.87 -17.17 -14.08
C TRP A 21 9.86 -16.24 -14.80
N LEU A 22 10.06 -16.45 -16.10
CA LEU A 22 10.91 -15.57 -16.90
C LEU A 22 10.34 -14.14 -16.96
N SER A 23 9.04 -14.00 -17.23
CA SER A 23 8.35 -12.71 -17.22
C SER A 23 8.43 -12.04 -15.86
N PHE A 24 8.25 -12.80 -14.77
CA PHE A 24 8.42 -12.32 -13.40
C PHE A 24 9.86 -11.82 -13.17
N MET A 25 10.88 -12.60 -13.55
CA MET A 25 12.28 -12.21 -13.33
C MET A 25 12.69 -11.00 -14.17
N ILE A 26 12.21 -10.88 -15.40
CA ILE A 26 12.42 -9.68 -16.24
C ILE A 26 11.74 -8.47 -15.59
N PHE A 27 10.48 -8.61 -15.17
CA PHE A 27 9.75 -7.55 -14.50
C PHE A 27 10.43 -7.13 -13.19
N TRP A 28 10.89 -8.09 -12.40
CA TRP A 28 11.61 -7.85 -11.16
C TRP A 28 12.95 -7.15 -11.41
N ALA A 29 13.71 -7.61 -12.42
CA ALA A 29 14.97 -6.97 -12.80
C ALA A 29 14.77 -5.50 -13.19
N MET A 30 13.67 -5.15 -13.87
CA MET A 30 13.33 -3.75 -14.17
C MET A 30 13.07 -2.93 -12.90
N ASN A 31 12.32 -3.48 -11.93
CA ASN A 31 12.10 -2.82 -10.64
C ASN A 31 13.45 -2.53 -9.97
N ILE A 32 14.28 -3.56 -9.77
CA ILE A 32 15.58 -3.44 -9.10
C ILE A 32 16.51 -2.48 -9.83
N PHE A 33 16.55 -2.50 -11.16
CA PHE A 33 17.37 -1.60 -11.94
C PHE A 33 17.02 -0.13 -11.69
N ILE A 34 15.73 0.21 -11.66
CA ILE A 34 15.30 1.60 -11.44
C ILE A 34 15.68 2.06 -10.03
N ILE A 35 15.47 1.21 -9.02
CA ILE A 35 15.81 1.52 -7.62
C ILE A 35 17.31 1.68 -7.44
N TYR A 36 18.09 0.77 -8.02
CA TYR A 36 19.55 0.77 -7.90
C TYR A 36 20.17 2.08 -8.42
N ARG A 37 19.55 2.68 -9.45
CA ARG A 37 19.92 3.98 -10.01
C ARG A 37 19.52 5.17 -9.14
N GLY A 38 18.72 4.97 -8.08
CA GLY A 38 18.38 5.96 -7.07
C GLY A 38 17.13 6.79 -7.36
N MET A 39 16.84 7.71 -6.44
CA MET A 39 15.59 8.51 -6.40
C MET A 39 15.38 9.40 -7.63
N ASP A 40 16.45 9.85 -8.29
CA ASP A 40 16.33 10.71 -9.48
C ASP A 40 15.73 9.98 -10.68
N LEU A 41 16.14 8.72 -10.92
CA LEU A 41 15.55 7.92 -11.98
C LEU A 41 14.11 7.56 -11.65
N LEU A 42 13.85 7.14 -10.40
CA LEU A 42 12.49 6.91 -9.92
C LEU A 42 11.59 8.11 -10.21
N ARG A 43 11.99 9.32 -9.81
CA ARG A 43 11.19 10.53 -10.04
C ARG A 43 10.91 10.78 -11.52
N LYS A 44 11.89 10.53 -12.40
CA LYS A 44 11.70 10.68 -13.86
C LYS A 44 10.71 9.64 -14.41
N VAL A 45 10.81 8.39 -13.95
CA VAL A 45 9.88 7.32 -14.31
C VAL A 45 8.47 7.68 -13.86
N GLU A 46 8.28 8.10 -12.61
CA GLU A 46 6.97 8.47 -12.05
C GLU A 46 6.34 9.66 -12.77
N ASN A 47 7.10 10.72 -13.03
CA ASN A 47 6.61 11.92 -13.73
C ASN A 47 6.10 11.61 -15.15
N TRP A 48 6.60 10.56 -15.78
CA TRP A 48 6.15 10.11 -17.09
C TRP A 48 5.04 9.05 -16.99
N ALA A 49 5.20 8.06 -16.10
CA ALA A 49 4.31 6.93 -15.96
C ALA A 49 2.93 7.34 -15.46
N ALA A 50 2.84 8.20 -14.45
CA ALA A 50 1.55 8.58 -13.86
C ALA A 50 0.62 9.28 -14.87
N PRO A 51 1.05 10.33 -15.62
CA PRO A 51 0.22 10.91 -16.68
C PRO A 51 -0.10 9.94 -17.81
N PHE A 52 0.86 9.09 -18.20
CA PHE A 52 0.66 8.09 -19.25
C PHE A 52 -0.43 7.09 -18.88
N VAL A 53 -0.37 6.50 -17.68
CA VAL A 53 -1.37 5.53 -17.20
C VAL A 53 -2.74 6.18 -17.08
N LEU A 54 -2.82 7.41 -16.56
CA LEU A 54 -4.08 8.15 -16.47
C LEU A 54 -4.71 8.36 -17.86
N LEU A 55 -3.90 8.82 -18.83
CA LEU A 55 -4.35 9.02 -20.21
C LEU A 55 -4.83 7.71 -20.84
N MET A 56 -4.06 6.62 -20.71
CA MET A 56 -4.42 5.32 -21.28
C MET A 56 -5.69 4.75 -20.65
N THR A 57 -5.87 4.91 -19.34
CA THR A 57 -7.09 4.50 -18.64
C THR A 57 -8.29 5.34 -19.10
N ALA A 58 -8.08 6.63 -19.36
CA ALA A 58 -9.14 7.50 -19.89
C ALA A 58 -9.54 7.14 -21.32
N ILE A 59 -8.57 6.78 -22.17
CA ILE A 59 -8.84 6.25 -23.51
C ILE A 59 -9.66 4.96 -23.43
N LEU A 60 -9.27 4.03 -22.54
CA LEU A 60 -10.02 2.80 -22.32
C LEU A 60 -11.45 3.08 -21.86
N LEU A 61 -11.64 4.00 -20.91
CA LEU A 61 -12.95 4.43 -20.44
C LEU A 61 -13.82 4.95 -21.59
N VAL A 62 -13.33 5.93 -22.36
CA VAL A 62 -14.10 6.53 -23.46
C VAL A 62 -14.47 5.47 -24.50
N TRP A 63 -13.52 4.61 -24.86
CA TRP A 63 -13.76 3.54 -25.83
C TRP A 63 -14.81 2.54 -25.34
N ILE A 64 -14.70 2.06 -24.09
CA ILE A 64 -15.59 1.01 -23.60
C ILE A 64 -17.01 1.53 -23.37
N LEU A 65 -17.15 2.78 -22.92
CA LEU A 65 -18.43 3.46 -22.81
C LEU A 65 -19.10 3.62 -24.18
N TYR A 66 -18.32 3.97 -25.20
CA TYR A 66 -18.82 4.07 -26.57
C TYR A 66 -19.33 2.71 -27.07
N GLN A 67 -18.59 1.63 -26.83
CA GLN A 67 -19.00 0.28 -27.23
C GLN A 67 -20.20 -0.25 -26.44
N ALA A 68 -20.31 0.10 -25.16
CA ALA A 68 -21.45 -0.26 -24.32
C ALA A 68 -22.70 0.58 -24.61
N GLY A 69 -22.59 1.65 -25.40
CA GLY A 69 -23.68 2.61 -25.63
C GLY A 69 -24.01 3.48 -24.41
N GLY A 70 -23.09 3.61 -23.45
CA GLY A 70 -23.26 4.39 -22.23
C GLY A 70 -22.49 3.86 -21.03
N VAL A 71 -22.85 4.34 -19.84
CA VAL A 71 -22.24 4.05 -18.51
C VAL A 71 -22.51 2.64 -17.97
N GLY A 72 -23.23 1.82 -18.73
CA GLY A 72 -23.65 0.48 -18.35
C GLY A 72 -24.73 0.46 -17.25
N PHE A 73 -24.90 -0.69 -16.59
CA PHE A 73 -26.02 -0.93 -15.69
C PHE A 73 -25.73 -0.61 -14.22
N LEU A 74 -24.47 -0.59 -13.79
CA LEU A 74 -24.13 -0.49 -12.36
C LEU A 74 -24.61 0.81 -11.69
N LEU A 75 -24.74 1.91 -12.44
CA LEU A 75 -25.28 3.16 -11.88
C LEU A 75 -26.80 3.10 -11.64
N ASN A 76 -27.48 2.15 -12.27
CA ASN A 76 -28.93 1.93 -12.13
C ASN A 76 -29.25 0.69 -11.28
N GLU A 77 -28.23 -0.07 -10.86
CA GLU A 77 -28.43 -1.27 -10.05
C GLU A 77 -28.71 -0.86 -8.59
N PRO A 78 -29.78 -1.37 -7.96
CA PRO A 78 -30.04 -1.08 -6.56
C PRO A 78 -28.89 -1.61 -5.69
N GLY A 79 -28.56 -0.87 -4.63
CA GLY A 79 -27.53 -1.29 -3.69
C GLY A 79 -27.85 -2.67 -3.10
N LYS A 80 -26.82 -3.51 -2.93
CA LYS A 80 -26.98 -4.87 -2.38
C LYS A 80 -27.42 -4.88 -0.92
N PHE A 81 -27.15 -3.81 -0.17
CA PHE A 81 -27.53 -3.65 1.23
C PHE A 81 -28.79 -2.81 1.33
N GLN A 82 -29.85 -3.39 1.88
CA GLN A 82 -31.15 -2.71 1.99
C GLN A 82 -31.26 -1.90 3.29
N THR A 83 -30.42 -2.19 4.28
CA THR A 83 -30.44 -1.54 5.59
C THR A 83 -29.04 -1.18 6.07
N PHE A 84 -28.96 -0.18 6.97
CA PHE A 84 -27.70 0.15 7.64
C PHE A 84 -27.16 -1.00 8.50
N GLY A 85 -28.05 -1.86 9.02
CA GLY A 85 -27.67 -3.04 9.79
C GLY A 85 -26.89 -4.08 8.97
N GLU A 86 -27.18 -4.20 7.67
CA GLU A 86 -26.42 -5.02 6.73
C GLU A 86 -25.11 -4.35 6.28
N PHE A 87 -25.13 -3.02 6.16
CA PHE A 87 -23.99 -2.25 5.66
C PHE A 87 -22.80 -2.19 6.63
N TRP A 88 -23.03 -1.80 7.89
CA TRP A 88 -21.94 -1.52 8.84
C TRP A 88 -21.03 -2.72 9.15
N PRO A 89 -21.55 -3.95 9.32
CA PRO A 89 -20.72 -5.13 9.57
C PRO A 89 -19.75 -5.45 8.43
N ILE A 90 -20.01 -4.98 7.21
CA ILE A 90 -19.15 -5.19 6.05
C ILE A 90 -18.26 -3.96 5.83
N PHE A 91 -18.86 -2.76 5.90
CA PHE A 91 -18.16 -1.51 5.64
C PHE A 91 -16.97 -1.30 6.58
N ILE A 92 -17.12 -1.57 7.88
CA ILE A 92 -16.03 -1.31 8.83
C ILE A 92 -14.83 -2.23 8.60
N PRO A 93 -14.95 -3.57 8.52
CA PRO A 93 -13.83 -4.43 8.14
C PRO A 93 -13.21 -4.02 6.80
N SER A 94 -14.02 -3.68 5.80
CA SER A 94 -13.51 -3.20 4.50
C SER A 94 -12.72 -1.90 4.63
N LEU A 95 -13.21 -0.94 5.42
CA LEU A 95 -12.50 0.31 5.71
C LEU A 95 -11.19 0.05 6.47
N THR A 96 -11.22 -0.80 7.50
CA THR A 96 -10.03 -1.20 8.27
C THR A 96 -8.98 -1.87 7.37
N ALA A 97 -9.40 -2.73 6.43
CA ALA A 97 -8.52 -3.35 5.45
C ALA A 97 -7.90 -2.33 4.50
N MET A 98 -8.71 -1.38 3.99
CA MET A 98 -8.22 -0.32 3.11
C MET A 98 -7.25 0.63 3.81
N ILE A 99 -7.51 0.98 5.07
CA ILE A 99 -6.56 1.74 5.88
C ILE A 99 -5.27 0.93 6.06
N GLY A 100 -5.37 -0.35 6.39
CA GLY A 100 -4.22 -1.24 6.55
C GLY A 100 -3.36 -1.36 5.28
N PHE A 101 -4.01 -1.38 4.12
CA PHE A 101 -3.34 -1.38 2.82
C PHE A 101 -2.52 -0.11 2.58
N TRP A 102 -3.05 1.07 2.96
CA TRP A 102 -2.37 2.37 2.78
C TRP A 102 -1.50 2.81 3.97
N ALA A 103 -1.58 2.10 5.09
CA ALA A 103 -0.92 2.48 6.32
C ALA A 103 0.60 2.52 6.21
N THR A 104 1.21 1.60 5.46
CA THR A 104 2.65 1.55 5.22
C THR A 104 3.16 2.81 4.55
N LEU A 105 2.51 3.19 3.44
CA LEU A 105 2.87 4.39 2.70
C LEU A 105 2.61 5.65 3.55
N SER A 106 1.54 5.65 4.34
CA SER A 106 1.21 6.78 5.21
C SER A 106 2.25 6.99 6.32
N LEU A 107 2.70 5.90 6.96
CA LEU A 107 3.71 5.94 8.02
C LEU A 107 5.10 6.31 7.49
N ASN A 108 5.43 5.87 6.28
CA ASN A 108 6.72 6.11 5.66
C ASN A 108 6.74 7.30 4.70
N MET A 109 5.66 8.08 4.65
CA MET A 109 5.58 9.29 3.83
C MET A 109 6.76 10.27 4.04
N PRO A 110 7.35 10.41 5.26
CA PRO A 110 8.57 11.21 5.46
C PRO A 110 9.75 10.86 4.54
N ASP A 111 9.85 9.63 4.03
CA ASP A 111 10.89 9.21 3.08
C ASP A 111 10.86 10.01 1.77
N PHE A 112 9.66 10.41 1.34
CA PHE A 112 9.43 11.22 0.16
C PHE A 112 9.47 12.70 0.50
N THR A 113 8.85 13.09 1.61
CA THR A 113 8.59 14.50 1.90
C THR A 113 9.82 15.23 2.40
N ARG A 114 10.85 14.52 2.88
CA ARG A 114 12.19 15.09 3.11
C ARG A 114 12.84 15.70 1.86
N PHE A 115 12.40 15.29 0.66
CA PHE A 115 12.83 15.87 -0.61
C PHE A 115 11.87 16.96 -1.13
N GLY A 116 10.79 17.24 -0.40
CA GLY A 116 9.84 18.29 -0.71
C GLY A 116 10.43 19.69 -0.46
N LYS A 117 9.89 20.72 -1.13
CA LYS A 117 10.38 22.09 -0.96
C LYS A 117 9.91 22.72 0.36
N SER A 118 8.69 22.41 0.80
CA SER A 118 8.13 22.94 2.04
C SER A 118 7.01 22.06 2.60
N GLN A 119 6.76 22.19 3.90
CA GLN A 119 5.65 21.52 4.60
C GLN A 119 4.28 21.88 3.98
N ARG A 120 4.08 23.15 3.60
CA ARG A 120 2.84 23.61 2.99
C ARG A 120 2.60 22.95 1.64
N GLU A 121 3.62 22.89 0.79
CA GLU A 121 3.52 22.22 -0.51
C GLU A 121 3.25 20.73 -0.36
N GLN A 122 3.89 20.06 0.61
CA GLN A 122 3.59 18.66 0.92
C GLN A 122 2.11 18.48 1.30
N VAL A 123 1.60 19.28 2.24
CA VAL A 123 0.22 19.16 2.73
C VAL A 123 -0.78 19.37 1.60
N ILE A 124 -0.61 20.42 0.81
CA ILE A 124 -1.48 20.70 -0.34
C ILE A 124 -1.36 19.57 -1.37
N GLY A 125 -0.13 19.17 -1.71
CA GLY A 125 0.13 18.12 -2.67
C GLY A 125 -0.56 16.82 -2.31
N GLN A 126 -0.46 16.36 -1.06
CA GLN A 126 -1.10 15.11 -0.62
C GLN A 126 -2.61 15.24 -0.47
N THR A 127 -3.09 16.33 0.12
CA THR A 127 -4.54 16.54 0.37
C THR A 127 -5.31 16.71 -0.94
N VAL A 128 -4.70 17.28 -1.97
CA VAL A 128 -5.32 17.43 -3.29
C VAL A 128 -5.07 16.19 -4.13
N ALA A 129 -3.81 15.79 -4.33
CA ALA A 129 -3.48 14.75 -5.32
C ALA A 129 -4.04 13.38 -4.93
N LEU A 130 -3.89 12.94 -3.66
CA LEU A 130 -4.32 11.59 -3.28
C LEU A 130 -5.85 11.42 -3.38
N PRO A 131 -6.70 12.23 -2.72
CA PRO A 131 -8.15 12.04 -2.81
C PRO A 131 -8.69 12.23 -4.23
N THR A 132 -8.21 13.24 -4.97
CA THR A 132 -8.73 13.50 -6.32
C THR A 132 -8.39 12.37 -7.28
N THR A 133 -7.13 11.93 -7.32
CA THR A 133 -6.72 10.83 -8.20
C THR A 133 -7.38 9.52 -7.82
N MET A 134 -7.53 9.24 -6.52
CA MET A 134 -8.24 8.04 -6.05
C MET A 134 -9.71 8.03 -6.47
N VAL A 135 -10.43 9.14 -6.28
CA VAL A 135 -11.83 9.26 -6.70
C VAL A 135 -11.96 9.08 -8.21
N VAL A 136 -11.08 9.72 -8.99
CA VAL A 136 -11.09 9.62 -10.45
C VAL A 136 -10.81 8.19 -10.89
N PHE A 137 -9.72 7.55 -10.42
CA PHE A 137 -9.39 6.18 -10.80
C PHE A 137 -10.43 5.16 -10.34
N ALA A 138 -10.98 5.32 -9.13
CA ALA A 138 -12.04 4.44 -8.64
C ALA A 138 -13.30 4.57 -9.51
N ALA A 139 -13.71 5.81 -9.85
CA ALA A 139 -14.84 6.05 -10.74
C ALA A 139 -14.59 5.44 -12.14
N MET A 140 -13.40 5.63 -12.71
CA MET A 140 -13.02 5.04 -13.99
C MET A 140 -13.09 3.51 -13.93
N GLY A 141 -12.54 2.88 -12.88
CA GLY A 141 -12.58 1.43 -12.69
C GLY A 141 -14.01 0.90 -12.64
N VAL A 142 -14.88 1.50 -11.82
CA VAL A 142 -16.30 1.11 -11.72
C VAL A 142 -17.02 1.23 -13.07
N LEU A 143 -16.82 2.36 -13.78
CA LEU A 143 -17.45 2.59 -15.07
C LEU A 143 -16.94 1.64 -16.16
N ILE A 144 -15.63 1.38 -16.18
CA ILE A 144 -15.01 0.43 -17.12
C ILE A 144 -15.55 -0.97 -16.86
N THR A 145 -15.58 -1.43 -15.61
CA THR A 145 -16.11 -2.76 -15.26
C THR A 145 -17.59 -2.87 -15.63
N SER A 146 -18.39 -1.84 -15.34
CA SER A 146 -19.81 -1.77 -15.72
C SER A 146 -20.03 -1.94 -17.22
N ALA A 147 -19.30 -1.16 -18.02
CA ALA A 147 -19.40 -1.21 -19.47
C ALA A 147 -18.83 -2.53 -20.04
N ALA A 148 -17.76 -3.06 -19.45
CA ALA A 148 -17.11 -4.30 -19.88
C ALA A 148 -18.06 -5.49 -19.87
N VAL A 149 -18.91 -5.62 -18.84
CA VAL A 149 -19.89 -6.72 -18.75
C VAL A 149 -20.87 -6.70 -19.92
N ILE A 150 -21.20 -5.52 -20.46
CA ILE A 150 -22.08 -5.37 -21.62
C ILE A 150 -21.32 -5.68 -22.92
N VAL A 151 -20.10 -5.15 -23.05
CA VAL A 151 -19.27 -5.31 -24.26
C VAL A 151 -18.78 -6.76 -24.43
N PHE A 152 -18.51 -7.45 -23.32
CA PHE A 152 -17.99 -8.81 -23.29
C PHE A 152 -18.96 -9.77 -22.57
N PRO A 153 -20.15 -10.05 -23.12
CA PRO A 153 -21.19 -10.82 -22.44
C PRO A 153 -20.82 -12.29 -22.21
N ASN A 154 -19.86 -12.82 -22.97
CA ASN A 154 -19.37 -14.19 -22.84
C ASN A 154 -18.22 -14.32 -21.82
N ALA A 155 -17.72 -13.21 -21.29
CA ALA A 155 -16.67 -13.21 -20.29
C ALA A 155 -17.26 -13.39 -18.89
N ASN A 156 -16.45 -13.93 -17.96
CA ASN A 156 -16.85 -14.03 -16.57
C ASN A 156 -16.94 -12.62 -15.95
N ALA A 157 -18.16 -12.15 -15.68
CA ALA A 157 -18.41 -10.82 -15.10
C ALA A 157 -17.66 -10.61 -13.77
N ALA A 158 -17.44 -11.68 -13.00
CA ALA A 158 -16.71 -11.62 -11.74
C ALA A 158 -15.20 -11.37 -11.90
N GLU A 159 -14.67 -11.43 -13.12
CA GLU A 159 -13.24 -11.22 -13.42
C GLU A 159 -12.98 -9.91 -14.18
N LEU A 160 -14.01 -9.22 -14.68
CA LEU A 160 -13.84 -8.01 -15.51
C LEU A 160 -13.42 -6.76 -14.72
N TRP A 161 -13.34 -6.86 -13.39
CA TRP A 161 -12.70 -5.83 -12.55
C TRP A 161 -11.17 -5.92 -12.59
N ASP A 162 -10.61 -7.08 -12.96
CA ASP A 162 -9.17 -7.27 -13.12
C ASP A 162 -8.75 -6.75 -14.52
N PRO A 163 -7.87 -5.74 -14.60
CA PRO A 163 -7.46 -5.16 -15.87
C PRO A 163 -6.72 -6.15 -16.77
N VAL A 164 -5.99 -7.13 -16.22
CA VAL A 164 -5.29 -8.15 -17.00
C VAL A 164 -6.31 -9.07 -17.68
N LYS A 165 -7.36 -9.47 -16.94
CA LYS A 165 -8.45 -10.31 -17.46
C LYS A 165 -9.31 -9.57 -18.48
N LEU A 166 -9.56 -8.29 -18.25
CA LEU A 166 -10.25 -7.42 -19.19
C LEU A 166 -9.48 -7.26 -20.51
N VAL A 167 -8.17 -7.01 -20.44
CA VAL A 167 -7.32 -6.92 -21.65
C VAL A 167 -7.28 -8.24 -22.42
N GLY A 168 -7.38 -9.37 -21.71
CA GLY A 168 -7.52 -10.69 -22.32
C GLY A 168 -8.76 -10.88 -23.20
N GLN A 169 -9.77 -10.01 -23.11
CA GLN A 169 -10.97 -10.07 -23.94
C GLN A 169 -10.79 -9.40 -25.32
N PHE A 170 -9.72 -8.61 -25.51
CA PHE A 170 -9.48 -7.93 -26.78
C PHE A 170 -8.86 -8.89 -27.80
N SER A 171 -9.36 -8.86 -29.02
CA SER A 171 -8.85 -9.68 -30.13
C SER A 171 -7.72 -9.02 -30.92
N GLN A 172 -7.67 -7.68 -30.96
CA GLN A 172 -6.70 -6.95 -31.77
C GLN A 172 -5.32 -6.96 -31.10
N PRO A 173 -4.27 -7.55 -31.74
CA PRO A 173 -2.96 -7.71 -31.09
C PRO A 173 -2.30 -6.41 -30.67
N LEU A 174 -2.49 -5.33 -31.45
CA LEU A 174 -1.94 -4.02 -31.12
C LEU A 174 -2.56 -3.43 -29.85
N VAL A 175 -3.88 -3.57 -29.68
CA VAL A 175 -4.59 -3.08 -28.49
C VAL A 175 -4.14 -3.87 -27.26
N VAL A 176 -4.06 -5.19 -27.37
CA VAL A 176 -3.55 -6.04 -26.30
C VAL A 176 -2.12 -5.65 -25.91
N ALA A 177 -1.23 -5.44 -26.89
CA ALA A 177 0.16 -5.07 -26.63
C ALA A 177 0.27 -3.72 -25.90
N VAL A 178 -0.46 -2.70 -26.36
CA VAL A 178 -0.46 -1.36 -25.74
C VAL A 178 -1.07 -1.40 -24.34
N SER A 179 -2.16 -2.13 -24.14
CA SER A 179 -2.80 -2.25 -22.83
C SER A 179 -1.94 -3.04 -21.84
N MET A 180 -1.32 -4.16 -22.27
CA MET A 180 -0.38 -4.89 -21.42
C MET A 180 0.86 -4.07 -21.07
N PHE A 181 1.39 -3.29 -22.03
CA PHE A 181 2.46 -2.34 -21.74
C PHE A 181 2.04 -1.30 -20.69
N THR A 182 0.81 -0.79 -20.79
CA THR A 182 0.23 0.15 -19.81
C THR A 182 0.14 -0.48 -18.42
N ILE A 183 -0.32 -1.73 -18.32
CA ILE A 183 -0.38 -2.46 -17.04
C ILE A 183 1.02 -2.66 -16.45
N VAL A 184 2.02 -3.00 -17.28
CA VAL A 184 3.42 -3.13 -16.85
C VAL A 184 3.95 -1.80 -16.32
N VAL A 185 3.72 -0.69 -17.02
CA VAL A 185 4.14 0.65 -16.58
C VAL A 185 3.46 1.03 -15.27
N ALA A 186 2.15 0.83 -15.15
CA ALA A 186 1.38 1.13 -13.94
C ALA A 186 1.90 0.32 -12.73
N THR A 187 2.09 -0.98 -12.92
CA THR A 187 2.56 -1.87 -11.86
C THR A 187 4.00 -1.54 -11.45
N LEU A 188 4.87 -1.26 -12.42
CA LEU A 188 6.26 -0.90 -12.17
C LEU A 188 6.36 0.41 -11.38
N SER A 189 5.61 1.44 -11.79
CA SER A 189 5.58 2.75 -11.15
C SER A 189 5.17 2.66 -9.68
N VAL A 190 4.01 2.06 -9.41
CA VAL A 190 3.49 1.94 -8.04
C VAL A 190 4.38 1.04 -7.19
N ASN A 191 4.88 -0.08 -7.72
CA ASN A 191 5.67 -1.01 -6.92
C ASN A 191 6.99 -0.39 -6.44
N ILE A 192 7.69 0.31 -7.33
CA ILE A 192 8.97 0.93 -6.96
C ILE A 192 8.75 2.01 -5.89
N ALA A 193 7.81 2.93 -6.14
CA ALA A 193 7.55 4.03 -5.23
C ALA A 193 7.02 3.52 -3.89
N ALA A 194 5.97 2.71 -3.88
CA ALA A 194 5.28 2.36 -2.63
C ALA A 194 5.97 1.27 -1.81
N ASN A 195 6.66 0.31 -2.45
CA ASN A 195 7.07 -0.92 -1.75
C ASN A 195 8.57 -1.08 -1.55
N VAL A 196 9.42 -0.32 -2.27
CA VAL A 196 10.86 -0.55 -2.21
C VAL A 196 11.65 0.62 -1.64
N VAL A 197 11.16 1.86 -1.78
CA VAL A 197 11.87 3.04 -1.25
C VAL A 197 12.01 2.98 0.27
N SER A 198 10.94 2.67 1.00
CA SER A 198 10.96 2.65 2.46
C SER A 198 11.88 1.59 3.07
N PRO A 199 11.77 0.29 2.73
CA PRO A 199 12.70 -0.70 3.27
C PRO A 199 14.16 -0.43 2.83
N ALA A 200 14.39 0.14 1.65
CA ALA A 200 15.74 0.57 1.25
C ALA A 200 16.31 1.66 2.18
N ASN A 201 15.48 2.64 2.57
CA ASN A 201 15.86 3.63 3.57
C ASN A 201 16.02 3.01 4.96
N ASP A 202 15.17 2.07 5.36
CA ASP A 202 15.26 1.40 6.66
C ASP A 202 16.58 0.66 6.81
N PHE A 203 16.99 -0.12 5.80
CA PHE A 203 18.29 -0.80 5.83
C PHE A 203 19.46 0.18 5.83
N ALA A 204 19.38 1.26 5.05
CA ALA A 204 20.41 2.29 5.02
C ALA A 204 20.50 3.06 6.36
N ASN A 205 19.39 3.29 7.05
CA ASN A 205 19.35 3.95 8.35
C ASN A 205 19.78 3.01 9.50
N ALA A 206 19.47 1.72 9.41
CA ALA A 206 19.86 0.72 10.40
C ALA A 206 21.37 0.44 10.38
N PHE A 207 21.98 0.38 9.18
CA PHE A 207 23.40 0.07 9.01
C PHE A 207 24.10 1.06 8.06
N PRO A 208 24.17 2.36 8.39
CA PRO A 208 24.57 3.42 7.46
C PRO A 208 26.02 3.34 6.99
N LYS A 209 26.90 2.64 7.72
CA LYS A 209 28.30 2.40 7.32
C LYS A 209 28.46 1.26 6.31
N LEU A 210 27.47 0.38 6.20
CA LEU A 210 27.54 -0.87 5.43
C LEU A 210 26.56 -0.90 4.26
N ILE A 211 25.41 -0.25 4.42
CA ILE A 211 24.30 -0.32 3.48
C ILE A 211 24.01 1.07 2.94
N SER A 212 24.21 1.24 1.63
CA SER A 212 23.71 2.39 0.89
C SER A 212 22.25 2.20 0.50
N PHE A 213 21.56 3.26 0.08
CA PHE A 213 20.19 3.16 -0.45
C PHE A 213 20.07 2.13 -1.58
N SER A 214 20.99 2.14 -2.55
CA SER A 214 20.98 1.19 -3.67
C SER A 214 21.18 -0.26 -3.20
N THR A 215 22.07 -0.47 -2.21
CA THR A 215 22.28 -1.78 -1.59
C THR A 215 21.04 -2.24 -0.81
N GLY A 216 20.40 -1.34 -0.05
CA GLY A 216 19.16 -1.62 0.68
C GLY A 216 18.01 -1.98 -0.26
N GLY A 217 17.90 -1.32 -1.41
CA GLY A 217 16.94 -1.66 -2.46
C GLY A 217 17.16 -3.07 -3.03
N LEU A 218 18.42 -3.47 -3.25
CA LEU A 218 18.74 -4.83 -3.70
C LEU A 218 18.39 -5.88 -2.63
N ILE A 219 18.72 -5.62 -1.36
CA ILE A 219 18.36 -6.51 -0.24
C ILE A 219 16.84 -6.68 -0.15
N THR A 220 16.10 -5.57 -0.22
CA THR A 220 14.63 -5.58 -0.26
C THR A 220 14.13 -6.43 -1.43
N GLY A 221 14.74 -6.26 -2.61
CA GLY A 221 14.44 -7.04 -3.80
C GLY A 221 14.59 -8.55 -3.61
N ILE A 222 15.67 -8.97 -2.96
CA ILE A 222 15.94 -10.40 -2.72
C ILE A 222 14.97 -10.94 -1.67
N ILE A 223 14.79 -10.23 -0.55
CA ILE A 223 13.89 -10.64 0.52
C ILE A 223 12.44 -10.73 0.01
N GLY A 224 12.00 -9.80 -0.84
CA GLY A 224 10.66 -9.82 -1.43
C GLY A 224 10.36 -11.10 -2.21
N ILE A 225 11.32 -11.62 -2.98
CA ILE A 225 11.17 -12.93 -3.66
C ILE A 225 11.15 -14.06 -2.65
N LEU A 226 12.07 -14.05 -1.67
CA LEU A 226 12.20 -15.12 -0.68
C LEU A 226 10.97 -15.24 0.23
N MET A 227 10.21 -14.17 0.43
CA MET A 227 8.94 -14.18 1.16
C MET A 227 7.82 -14.91 0.40
N GLN A 228 7.96 -15.15 -0.90
CA GLN A 228 7.00 -15.87 -1.74
C GLN A 228 5.56 -15.33 -1.62
N PRO A 229 5.32 -14.02 -1.87
CA PRO A 229 4.03 -13.37 -1.60
C PRO A 229 2.87 -13.96 -2.41
N TRP A 230 3.13 -14.60 -3.55
CA TRP A 230 2.10 -15.29 -4.35
C TRP A 230 1.38 -16.39 -3.58
N ARG A 231 2.00 -16.99 -2.55
CA ARG A 231 1.31 -17.94 -1.66
C ARG A 231 0.24 -17.29 -0.79
N LEU A 232 0.48 -16.05 -0.35
CA LEU A 232 -0.49 -15.28 0.41
C LEU A 232 -1.65 -14.82 -0.48
N LEU A 233 -1.36 -14.45 -1.73
CA LEU A 233 -2.36 -14.00 -2.70
C LEU A 233 -3.24 -15.13 -3.25
N ALA A 234 -2.87 -16.39 -3.03
CA ALA A 234 -3.66 -17.55 -3.45
C ALA A 234 -5.04 -17.62 -2.75
N ASP A 235 -5.21 -16.96 -1.59
CA ASP A 235 -6.49 -16.77 -0.90
C ASP A 235 -6.82 -15.28 -0.72
N PRO A 236 -7.58 -14.67 -1.65
CA PRO A 236 -7.96 -13.26 -1.56
C PRO A 236 -8.80 -12.91 -0.32
N SER A 237 -9.64 -13.85 0.15
CA SER A 237 -10.50 -13.61 1.32
C SER A 237 -9.68 -13.64 2.60
N GLY A 238 -8.78 -14.62 2.73
CA GLY A 238 -7.80 -14.67 3.82
C GLY A 238 -6.87 -13.46 3.81
N TYR A 239 -6.43 -13.00 2.63
CA TYR A 239 -5.62 -11.80 2.50
C TYR A 239 -6.34 -10.54 3.02
N ILE A 240 -7.58 -10.30 2.61
CA ILE A 240 -8.32 -9.10 3.02
C ILE A 240 -8.78 -9.19 4.47
N PHE A 241 -9.52 -10.25 4.83
CA PHE A 241 -10.24 -10.31 6.11
C PHE A 241 -9.43 -10.90 7.27
N SER A 242 -8.24 -11.45 7.00
CA SER A 242 -7.33 -11.94 8.05
C SER A 242 -6.00 -11.19 8.00
N TRP A 243 -5.26 -11.28 6.90
CA TRP A 243 -3.92 -10.69 6.86
C TRP A 243 -3.95 -9.16 6.99
N LEU A 244 -4.69 -8.45 6.13
CA LEU A 244 -4.74 -6.99 6.15
C LEU A 244 -5.33 -6.44 7.45
N LEU A 245 -6.40 -7.05 8.01
CA LEU A 245 -6.95 -6.63 9.30
C LEU A 245 -5.93 -6.74 10.43
N GLY A 246 -5.29 -7.91 10.57
CA GLY A 246 -4.28 -8.13 11.61
C GLY A 246 -3.08 -7.20 11.42
N TYR A 247 -2.59 -7.09 10.20
CA TYR A 247 -1.50 -6.18 9.84
C TYR A 247 -1.82 -4.71 10.18
N SER A 248 -3.04 -4.28 9.87
CA SER A 248 -3.56 -2.95 10.18
C SER A 248 -3.53 -2.65 11.68
N GLY A 249 -3.92 -3.61 12.54
CA GLY A 249 -3.85 -3.43 13.99
C GLY A 249 -2.43 -3.18 14.53
N GLY A 250 -1.44 -3.88 13.97
CA GLY A 250 -0.03 -3.67 14.34
C GLY A 250 0.47 -2.30 13.92
N LEU A 251 0.23 -1.91 12.66
CA LEU A 251 0.62 -0.60 12.14
C LEU A 251 -0.11 0.55 12.85
N GLY A 252 -1.40 0.39 13.14
CA GLY A 252 -2.18 1.35 13.91
C GLY A 252 -1.58 1.59 15.29
N SER A 253 -1.11 0.52 15.95
CA SER A 253 -0.45 0.62 17.25
C SER A 253 0.85 1.42 17.19
N ILE A 254 1.68 1.22 16.16
CA ILE A 254 2.89 2.03 15.94
C ILE A 254 2.52 3.49 15.64
N ALA A 255 1.53 3.71 14.78
CA ALA A 255 1.04 5.04 14.42
C ALA A 255 0.57 5.82 15.65
N GLY A 256 -0.19 5.18 16.54
CA GLY A 256 -0.71 5.80 17.76
C GLY A 256 0.41 6.33 18.67
N VAL A 257 1.47 5.54 18.87
CA VAL A 257 2.65 5.97 19.64
C VAL A 257 3.36 7.14 18.96
N LEU A 258 3.64 7.05 17.66
CA LEU A 258 4.36 8.09 16.93
C LEU A 258 3.60 9.43 16.94
N ILE A 259 2.28 9.40 16.72
CA ILE A 259 1.46 10.61 16.74
C ILE A 259 1.36 11.18 18.16
N ALA A 260 1.12 10.34 19.16
CA ALA A 260 1.08 10.77 20.56
C ALA A 260 2.40 11.43 21.01
N ASP A 261 3.52 10.81 20.70
CA ASP A 261 4.84 11.28 21.10
C ASP A 261 5.17 12.62 20.44
N TYR A 262 5.07 12.70 19.10
CA TYR A 262 5.51 13.87 18.36
C TYR A 262 4.57 15.07 18.52
N TRP A 263 3.26 14.88 18.32
CA TRP A 263 2.31 16.01 18.27
C TRP A 263 1.87 16.49 19.64
N ILE A 264 1.66 15.57 20.59
CA ILE A 264 1.06 15.90 21.89
C ILE A 264 2.14 16.06 22.96
N PHE A 265 2.94 15.00 23.20
CA PHE A 265 3.92 15.03 24.29
C PHE A 265 5.07 16.00 24.00
N ARG A 266 5.67 15.92 22.81
CA ARG A 266 6.79 16.78 22.40
C ARG A 266 6.38 18.07 21.69
N LYS A 267 5.10 18.24 21.35
CA LYS A 267 4.57 19.45 20.69
C LYS A 267 5.33 19.84 19.40
N LYS A 268 5.77 18.84 18.64
CA LYS A 268 6.59 18.94 17.42
C LYS A 268 8.03 19.41 17.62
N ASP A 269 8.50 19.46 18.87
CA ASP A 269 9.87 19.86 19.19
C ASP A 269 10.79 18.63 19.28
N LEU A 270 11.76 18.55 18.37
CA LEU A 270 12.76 17.50 18.32
C LEU A 270 14.14 18.12 18.21
N ASN A 271 15.06 17.65 19.05
CA ASN A 271 16.47 17.98 18.92
C ASN A 271 17.09 17.12 17.81
N LEU A 272 17.17 17.68 16.60
CA LEU A 272 17.68 16.97 15.42
C LEU A 272 19.08 16.40 15.63
N GLY A 273 19.97 17.11 16.32
CA GLY A 273 21.34 16.65 16.55
C GLY A 273 21.40 15.39 17.42
N ASP A 274 20.48 15.28 18.39
CA ASP A 274 20.42 14.14 19.30
C ASP A 274 19.81 12.88 18.68
N LEU A 275 19.05 13.00 17.57
CA LEU A 275 18.52 11.84 16.83
C LEU A 275 19.63 11.00 16.19
N TYR A 276 20.79 11.60 15.93
CA TYR A 276 21.94 10.93 15.29
C TYR A 276 23.06 10.57 16.28
N ARG A 277 22.85 10.76 17.59
CA ARG A 277 23.86 10.51 18.64
C ARG A 277 23.46 9.34 19.53
N THR A 278 24.38 8.40 19.72
CA THR A 278 24.18 7.25 20.62
C THR A 278 23.96 7.65 22.08
N SER A 279 24.46 8.82 22.50
CA SER A 279 24.35 9.34 23.86
C SER A 279 23.44 10.58 23.97
N GLY A 280 22.58 10.84 22.98
CA GLY A 280 21.66 11.99 22.97
C GLY A 280 20.44 11.83 23.89
N SER A 281 19.51 12.78 23.80
CA SER A 281 18.22 12.76 24.52
C SER A 281 17.31 11.58 24.18
N TYR A 282 17.55 10.93 23.02
CA TYR A 282 16.78 9.79 22.49
C TYR A 282 17.53 8.45 22.59
N SER A 283 18.60 8.37 23.38
CA SER A 283 19.43 7.17 23.46
C SER A 283 18.72 6.00 24.14
N GLY A 284 18.86 4.80 23.57
CA GLY A 284 18.35 3.57 24.15
C GLY A 284 16.89 3.28 23.79
N TRP A 285 16.22 2.51 24.65
CA TRP A 285 14.86 2.04 24.40
C TRP A 285 13.83 2.83 25.21
N ASN A 286 12.80 3.33 24.54
CA ASN A 286 11.64 3.87 25.22
C ASN A 286 10.68 2.73 25.60
N TRP A 287 10.86 2.16 26.80
CA TRP A 287 9.99 1.07 27.26
C TRP A 287 8.50 1.45 27.32
N ARG A 288 8.17 2.74 27.51
CA ARG A 288 6.79 3.23 27.53
C ARG A 288 6.14 3.07 26.16
N ALA A 289 6.86 3.49 25.12
CA ALA A 289 6.45 3.32 23.73
C ALA A 289 6.32 1.84 23.37
N VAL A 290 7.29 1.00 23.76
CA VAL A 290 7.24 -0.45 23.49
C VAL A 290 6.04 -1.10 24.16
N LEU A 291 5.77 -0.80 25.44
CA LEU A 291 4.63 -1.33 26.16
C LEU A 291 3.30 -0.85 25.57
N ALA A 292 3.21 0.44 25.21
CA ALA A 292 2.03 1.00 24.57
C ALA A 292 1.73 0.34 23.23
N THR A 293 2.75 0.12 22.39
CA THR A 293 2.60 -0.62 21.13
C THR A 293 2.17 -2.06 21.38
N PHE A 294 2.79 -2.75 22.35
CA PHE A 294 2.43 -4.13 22.70
C PHE A 294 0.96 -4.24 23.12
N LEU A 295 0.50 -3.35 24.00
CA LEU A 295 -0.90 -3.33 24.44
C LEU A 295 -1.84 -3.00 23.28
N GLY A 296 -1.49 -2.05 22.41
CA GLY A 296 -2.23 -1.78 21.18
C GLY A 296 -2.41 -3.04 20.32
N CYS A 297 -1.32 -3.74 20.02
CA CYS A 297 -1.35 -4.98 19.25
C CYS A 297 -2.18 -6.06 19.96
N PHE A 298 -2.02 -6.22 21.27
CA PHE A 298 -2.75 -7.19 22.06
C PHE A 298 -4.26 -7.00 21.93
N PHE A 299 -4.76 -5.78 22.16
CA PHE A 299 -6.20 -5.51 22.07
C PHE A 299 -6.71 -5.53 20.62
N ALA A 300 -5.89 -5.16 19.64
CA ALA A 300 -6.26 -5.27 18.24
C ALA A 300 -6.39 -6.74 17.80
N TRP A 301 -5.61 -7.66 18.34
CA TRP A 301 -5.55 -9.06 17.90
C TRP A 301 -6.30 -10.05 18.78
N ILE A 302 -6.71 -9.68 19.99
CA ILE A 302 -7.40 -10.60 20.91
C ILE A 302 -8.66 -11.23 20.30
N GLY A 303 -9.32 -10.52 19.39
CA GLY A 303 -10.49 -11.00 18.63
C GLY A 303 -10.22 -12.13 17.64
N LEU A 304 -8.94 -12.43 17.32
CA LEU A 304 -8.57 -13.62 16.55
C LEU A 304 -8.65 -14.90 17.40
N ILE A 305 -8.36 -14.79 18.70
CA ILE A 305 -8.24 -15.93 19.60
C ILE A 305 -9.56 -16.16 20.34
N ILE A 306 -10.22 -15.07 20.74
CA ILE A 306 -11.42 -15.11 21.57
C ILE A 306 -12.59 -14.55 20.75
N PRO A 307 -13.56 -15.39 20.33
CA PRO A 307 -14.65 -14.98 19.44
C PRO A 307 -15.48 -13.81 19.95
N VAL A 308 -15.64 -13.67 21.28
CA VAL A 308 -16.41 -12.56 21.88
C VAL A 308 -15.78 -11.19 21.59
N PHE A 309 -14.47 -11.16 21.33
CA PHE A 309 -13.73 -9.95 21.02
C PHE A 309 -13.51 -9.74 19.52
N ARG A 310 -14.15 -10.54 18.65
CA ARG A 310 -14.05 -10.40 17.19
C ARG A 310 -14.29 -8.96 16.69
N PRO A 311 -15.25 -8.19 17.24
CA PRO A 311 -15.40 -6.79 16.87
C PRO A 311 -14.14 -5.94 17.08
N LEU A 312 -13.28 -6.24 18.06
CA LEU A 312 -12.03 -5.49 18.23
C LEU A 312 -11.05 -5.73 17.07
N TYR A 313 -11.09 -6.92 16.48
CA TYR A 313 -10.27 -7.27 15.33
C TYR A 313 -10.79 -6.67 14.02
N ASP A 314 -12.11 -6.63 13.86
CA ASP A 314 -12.75 -5.95 12.72
C ASP A 314 -12.42 -4.43 12.71
N TYR A 315 -12.14 -3.88 13.89
CA TYR A 315 -11.70 -2.50 14.12
C TYR A 315 -10.20 -2.40 14.46
N ALA A 316 -9.39 -3.41 14.11
CA ALA A 316 -8.02 -3.57 14.59
C ALA A 316 -7.16 -2.30 14.47
N TRP A 317 -7.25 -1.58 13.35
CA TRP A 317 -6.56 -0.29 13.16
C TRP A 317 -6.87 0.71 14.27
N PHE A 318 -8.17 0.97 14.48
CA PHE A 318 -8.66 1.99 15.40
C PHE A 318 -8.39 1.61 16.85
N VAL A 319 -8.56 0.32 17.18
CA VAL A 319 -8.27 -0.21 18.51
C VAL A 319 -6.77 -0.11 18.80
N GLY A 320 -5.92 -0.61 17.89
CA GLY A 320 -4.47 -0.56 18.04
C GLY A 320 -3.98 0.89 18.20
N PHE A 321 -4.43 1.77 17.31
CA PHE A 321 -4.12 3.20 17.37
C PHE A 321 -4.57 3.86 18.67
N GLY A 322 -5.83 3.71 19.05
CA GLY A 322 -6.39 4.38 20.22
C GLY A 322 -5.72 3.91 21.50
N VAL A 323 -5.59 2.60 21.69
CA VAL A 323 -4.96 2.03 22.88
C VAL A 323 -3.51 2.49 23.00
N SER A 324 -2.70 2.33 21.94
CA SER A 324 -1.29 2.70 22.01
C SER A 324 -1.09 4.21 22.19
N PHE A 325 -1.93 5.03 21.56
CA PHE A 325 -1.91 6.49 21.70
C PHE A 325 -2.15 6.91 23.16
N PHE A 326 -3.24 6.47 23.77
CA PHE A 326 -3.59 6.88 25.13
C PHE A 326 -2.65 6.29 26.18
N VAL A 327 -2.26 5.02 26.02
CA VAL A 327 -1.31 4.37 26.94
C VAL A 327 0.06 5.04 26.87
N HIS A 328 0.56 5.36 25.67
CA HIS A 328 1.83 6.05 25.52
C HIS A 328 1.80 7.42 26.20
N LEU A 329 0.74 8.20 25.99
CA LEU A 329 0.59 9.49 26.67
C LEU A 329 0.55 9.32 28.19
N ALA A 330 -0.26 8.38 28.71
CA ALA A 330 -0.36 8.15 30.14
C ALA A 330 1.01 7.77 30.75
N LEU A 331 1.73 6.84 30.12
CA LEU A 331 3.05 6.40 30.60
C LEU A 331 4.11 7.49 30.49
N MET A 332 4.11 8.29 29.42
CA MET A 332 5.07 9.39 29.25
C MET A 332 4.82 10.53 30.23
N HIS A 333 3.57 10.80 30.63
CA HIS A 333 3.26 11.78 31.67
C HIS A 333 3.53 11.24 33.09
N ALA A 334 3.21 9.98 33.36
CA ALA A 334 3.45 9.36 34.66
C ALA A 334 4.94 9.10 34.94
N PHE A 335 5.68 8.73 33.89
CA PHE A 335 7.10 8.41 33.96
C PHE A 335 7.87 9.17 32.88
N PRO A 336 8.05 10.50 33.01
CA PRO A 336 8.72 11.29 32.00
C PRO A 336 10.17 10.83 31.79
N PRO A 337 10.66 10.86 30.54
CA PRO A 337 12.05 10.53 30.24
C PRO A 337 13.01 11.54 30.88
N VAL A 338 14.07 11.03 31.54
CA VAL A 338 15.04 11.80 32.33
C VAL A 338 15.79 12.88 31.53
N ARG A 339 15.83 12.77 30.19
CA ARG A 339 16.63 13.63 29.30
C ARG A 339 15.83 14.48 28.32
N VAL A 340 14.55 14.73 28.55
CA VAL A 340 13.84 15.72 27.73
C VAL A 340 13.91 17.04 28.49
N HIS A 341 14.89 17.87 28.14
CA HIS A 341 14.85 19.30 28.48
C HIS A 341 13.68 19.93 27.73
N LEU A 342 12.48 19.82 28.29
CA LEU A 342 11.42 20.78 28.00
C LEU A 342 11.88 22.07 28.69
N HIS A 343 12.33 23.06 27.91
CA HIS A 343 12.72 24.35 28.47
C HIS A 343 11.59 24.91 29.36
N PRO A 344 11.90 25.47 30.55
CA PRO A 344 10.96 26.34 31.23
C PRO A 344 10.73 27.58 30.36
N GLN A 345 9.48 28.02 30.30
CA GLN A 345 9.03 29.19 29.53
C GLN A 345 9.78 30.48 29.88
#